data_AF-A0A354DG35-F1
#
_entry.id   AF-A0A354DG35-F1
#
_cell.length_a   1.000
_cell.length_b   1.000
_cell.length_c   1.000
_cell.angle_alpha   90.00
_cell.angle_beta   90.00
_cell.angle_gamma   90.00
#
_symmetry.space_group_name_H-M   'P 1'
#
loop_
_entity.id
_entity.type
_entity.pdbx_description
1 polymer ?
#
loop_
_entity_poly.entity_id
_entity_poly.type
_entity_poly.pdbx_seq_one_letter_code
_entity_poly.pdbx_strand_id
1 'polypeptide(L)'
;AGYISGTFHLMTHAFFKALLFLAAGSVIHAAHTQDIFEMGGLGKKMKTTMIVFLIGCLAISGIFPFAGYWSKEEILVATLASGRIDLFIAAVVAAFF
;
A
#
# COMPACT_ATOMS: atom_id res chain seq x y z
N ALA A 1 3.33 -19.72 11.40
CA ALA A 1 2.37 -18.98 10.56
C ALA A 1 2.48 -17.46 10.77
N GLY A 2 2.13 -16.91 11.93
CA GLY A 2 2.08 -15.46 12.16
C GLY A 2 3.38 -14.68 11.88
N TYR A 3 4.56 -15.20 12.22
CA TYR A 3 5.84 -14.53 11.93
C TYR A 3 6.10 -14.34 10.43
N ILE A 4 5.82 -15.37 9.62
CA ILE A 4 6.01 -15.32 8.16
C ILE A 4 5.01 -14.35 7.55
N SER A 5 3.74 -14.45 7.95
CA SER A 5 2.66 -13.59 7.48
C SER A 5 2.90 -12.11 7.84
N GLY A 6 3.30 -11.83 9.09
CA GLY A 6 3.61 -10.47 9.55
C GLY A 6 4.84 -9.86 8.88
N THR A 7 5.92 -10.63 8.70
CA THR A 7 7.12 -10.14 8.00
C THR A 7 6.87 -9.94 6.51
N PHE A 8 6.06 -10.78 5.87
CA PHE A 8 5.62 -10.60 4.49
C PHE A 8 4.82 -9.31 4.33
N HIS A 9 3.83 -9.07 5.20
CA HIS A 9 3.05 -7.83 5.14
C HIS A 9 3.87 -6.58 5.44
N LEU A 10 4.79 -6.64 6.42
CA LEU A 10 5.70 -5.53 6.71
C LEU A 10 6.55 -5.18 5.48
N MET A 11 7.06 -6.20 4.79
CA MET A 11 7.88 -6.03 3.59
C MET A 11 7.08 -5.41 2.45
N THR A 12 5.90 -5.95 2.11
CA THR A 12 5.07 -5.42 1.02
C THR A 12 4.68 -3.97 1.29
N HIS A 13 4.25 -3.67 2.52
CA HIS A 13 3.89 -2.32 2.95
C HIS A 13 5.08 -1.34 2.89
N ALA A 14 6.29 -1.76 3.27
CA ALA A 14 7.50 -0.93 3.16
C ALA A 14 7.81 -0.57 1.70
N PHE A 15 7.71 -1.52 0.77
CA PHE A 15 7.92 -1.27 -0.65
C PHE A 15 6.88 -0.32 -1.24
N PHE A 16 5.60 -0.48 -0.89
CA PHE A 16 4.54 0.42 -1.39
C PHE A 16 4.75 1.84 -0.89
N LYS A 17 5.09 2.00 0.39
CA LYS A 17 5.42 3.33 0.95
C LYS A 17 6.64 3.93 0.27
N ALA A 18 7.72 3.17 0.09
CA ALA A 18 8.91 3.66 -0.61
C ALA A 18 8.58 4.13 -2.04
N LEU A 19 7.76 3.38 -2.78
CA LEU A 19 7.29 3.75 -4.12
C LEU A 19 6.46 5.04 -4.11
N LEU A 20 5.51 5.16 -3.19
CA LEU A 20 4.64 6.34 -3.07
C LEU A 20 5.44 7.59 -2.69
N PHE A 21 6.38 7.49 -1.75
CA PHE A 21 7.26 8.60 -1.38
C PHE A 21 8.20 9.01 -2.51
N LEU A 22 8.76 8.04 -3.25
CA LEU A 22 9.60 8.33 -4.42
C LEU A 22 8.82 9.05 -5.52
N ALA A 23 7.61 8.58 -5.82
CA ALA A 23 6.76 9.20 -6.83
C ALA A 23 6.28 10.60 -6.41
N ALA A 24 5.89 10.79 -5.15
CA ALA A 24 5.57 12.12 -4.61
C ALA A 24 6.78 13.06 -4.66
N GLY A 25 7.97 12.58 -4.28
CA GLY A 25 9.22 13.34 -4.38
C GLY A 25 9.55 13.74 -5.83
N SER A 26 9.31 12.84 -6.79
CA SER A 26 9.45 13.14 -8.22
C SER A 26 8.51 14.26 -8.67
N VAL A 27 7.25 14.24 -8.23
CA VAL A 27 6.26 15.30 -8.53
C VAL A 27 6.69 16.64 -7.94
N ILE A 28 7.08 16.67 -6.66
CA ILE A 28 7.55 17.88 -5.99
C ILE A 28 8.78 18.46 -6.70
N HIS A 29 9.73 17.60 -7.08
CA HIS A 29 10.93 18.03 -7.79
C HIS A 29 10.61 18.66 -9.15
N ALA A 30 9.62 18.12 -9.87
CA ALA A 30 9.20 18.66 -11.16
C ALA A 30 8.33 19.92 -11.06
N ALA A 31 7.52 20.03 -10.00
CA ALA A 31 6.60 21.15 -9.80
C ALA A 31 7.26 22.37 -9.13
N HIS A 32 8.38 22.18 -8.42
CA HIS A 32 9.05 23.20 -7.60
C HIS A 32 8.16 23.87 -6.54
N THR A 33 7.01 23.27 -6.25
CA THR A 33 6.05 23.68 -5.22
C THR A 33 5.62 22.44 -4.44
N GLN A 34 5.14 22.64 -3.22
CA GLN A 34 4.51 21.61 -2.39
C GLN A 34 3.00 21.84 -2.23
N ASP A 35 2.48 22.92 -2.81
CA ASP A 35 1.05 23.21 -2.81
C ASP A 35 0.32 22.30 -3.81
N ILE A 36 -0.55 21.42 -3.29
CA ILE A 36 -1.35 20.48 -4.09
C ILE A 36 -2.30 21.18 -5.07
N PHE A 37 -2.72 22.42 -4.78
CA PHE A 37 -3.60 23.19 -5.65
C PHE A 37 -2.86 23.69 -6.91
N GLU A 38 -1.53 23.80 -6.83
CA GLU A 38 -0.67 24.20 -7.95
C GLU A 38 -0.14 23.01 -8.77
N MET A 39 -0.32 21.77 -8.30
CA MET A 39 0.21 20.54 -8.92
C MET A 39 -0.70 19.94 -10.02
N GLY A 40 -1.71 20.67 -10.48
CA GLY A 40 -2.67 20.20 -11.48
C GLY A 40 -2.06 19.86 -12.85
N GLY A 41 -2.58 18.82 -13.51
CA GLY A 41 -2.26 18.51 -14.92
C GLY A 41 -0.92 17.80 -15.17
N LEU A 42 -0.13 17.52 -14.13
CA LEU A 42 1.18 16.86 -14.24
C LEU A 42 1.12 15.43 -14.77
N GLY A 43 0.01 14.70 -14.58
CA GLY A 43 -0.12 13.30 -15.00
C GLY A 43 0.13 13.06 -16.51
N LYS A 44 -0.20 14.03 -17.37
CA LYS A 44 0.09 13.95 -18.81
C LYS A 44 1.58 14.12 -19.13
N LYS A 45 2.29 14.92 -18.33
CA LYS A 45 3.73 15.20 -18.49
C LYS A 45 4.60 14.14 -17.82
N MET A 46 4.12 13.54 -16.74
CA MET A 46 4.83 12.58 -15.89
C MET A 46 4.11 11.22 -15.85
N LYS A 47 3.83 10.64 -17.03
CA LYS A 47 3.03 9.41 -17.15
C LYS A 47 3.59 8.26 -16.34
N THR A 48 4.90 8.07 -16.33
CA THR A 48 5.56 7.01 -15.56
C THR A 48 5.29 7.20 -14.07
N THR A 49 5.55 8.39 -13.52
CA THR A 49 5.29 8.73 -12.12
C THR A 49 3.83 8.52 -11.75
N MET A 50 2.90 8.92 -12.62
CA MET A 50 1.46 8.70 -12.41
C MET A 50 1.10 7.22 -12.34
N ILE A 51 1.60 6.39 -13.27
CA ILE A 51 1.29 4.96 -13.32
C ILE A 51 1.87 4.24 -12.09
N VAL A 52 3.13 4.51 -11.74
CA VAL A 52 3.75 3.84 -10.58
C VAL A 52 3.15 4.32 -9.27
N PHE A 53 2.76 5.60 -9.16
CA PHE A 53 2.02 6.11 -8.02
C PHE A 53 0.67 5.41 -7.88
N LEU A 54 -0.09 5.28 -8.97
CA LEU A 54 -1.37 4.57 -8.98
C LEU A 54 -1.20 3.10 -8.58
N ILE A 55 -0.20 2.41 -9.12
CA ILE A 55 0.12 1.02 -8.73
C ILE A 55 0.43 0.95 -7.22
N GLY A 56 1.24 1.89 -6.70
CA GLY A 56 1.52 1.99 -5.27
C GLY A 56 0.27 2.22 -4.42
N CYS A 57 -0.64 3.09 -4.86
CA CYS A 57 -1.92 3.36 -4.20
C CYS A 57 -2.82 2.12 -4.19
N LEU A 58 -2.98 1.44 -5.33
CA LEU A 58 -3.80 0.24 -5.40
C LEU A 58 -3.21 -0.90 -4.54
N ALA A 59 -1.88 -1.00 -4.51
CA ALA A 59 -1.18 -1.99 -3.71
C ALA A 59 -1.33 -1.73 -2.20
N ILE A 60 -1.15 -0.48 -1.73
CA ILE A 60 -1.29 -0.17 -0.30
C ILE A 60 -2.75 -0.24 0.18
N SER A 61 -3.72 0.07 -0.69
CA SER A 61 -5.15 -0.12 -0.42
C SER A 61 -5.58 -1.59 -0.41
N GLY A 62 -4.67 -2.52 -0.72
CA GLY A 62 -4.95 -3.95 -0.70
C GLY A 62 -5.93 -4.40 -1.77
N ILE A 63 -5.90 -3.78 -2.96
CA ILE A 63 -6.79 -4.13 -4.08
C ILE A 63 -6.20 -5.33 -4.86
N PHE A 64 -7.06 -6.28 -5.27
CA PHE A 64 -6.66 -7.37 -6.16
C PHE A 64 -6.22 -6.82 -7.54
N PRO A 65 -5.11 -7.27 -8.15
CA PRO A 65 -4.28 -8.44 -7.83
C PRO A 65 -2.94 -8.12 -7.12
N PHE A 66 -2.84 -7.00 -6.39
CA PHE A 66 -1.55 -6.55 -5.84
C PHE A 66 -1.15 -7.31 -4.56
N ALA A 67 0.16 -7.31 -4.26
CA ALA A 67 0.71 -8.03 -3.11
C ALA A 67 0.18 -7.54 -1.74
N GLY A 68 -0.36 -6.32 -1.66
CA GLY A 68 -1.02 -5.83 -0.45
C GLY A 68 -2.27 -6.64 -0.09
N TYR A 69 -3.07 -7.04 -1.09
CA TYR A 69 -4.21 -7.94 -0.90
C TYR A 69 -3.74 -9.28 -0.32
N TRP A 70 -2.81 -9.96 -1.00
CA TRP A 70 -2.34 -11.28 -0.58
C TRP A 70 -1.67 -11.30 0.78
N SER A 71 -0.84 -10.29 1.08
CA SER A 71 -0.15 -10.21 2.38
C SER A 71 -1.10 -10.07 3.57
N LYS A 72 -2.25 -9.44 3.35
CA LYS A 72 -3.28 -9.21 4.35
C LYS A 72 -4.15 -10.44 4.56
N GLU A 73 -4.51 -11.14 3.48
CA GLU A 73 -5.20 -12.43 3.54
C GLU A 73 -4.38 -13.47 4.32
N GLU A 74 -3.05 -13.49 4.15
CA GLU A 74 -2.16 -14.34 4.94
C GLU A 74 -2.26 -14.07 6.45
N ILE A 75 -2.49 -12.83 6.89
CA ILE A 75 -2.66 -12.50 8.33
C ILE A 75 -4.00 -13.05 8.84
N LEU A 76 -5.06 -12.91 8.04
CA LEU A 76 -6.38 -13.43 8.36
C LEU A 76 -6.36 -14.96 8.48
N VAL A 77 -5.74 -15.65 7.52
CA VAL A 77 -5.58 -17.11 7.56
C VAL A 77 -4.73 -17.54 8.75
N ALA A 78 -3.62 -16.85 9.03
CA ALA A 78 -2.75 -17.19 10.15
C ALA A 78 -3.42 -17.02 11.52
N THR A 79 -4.24 -15.98 11.70
CA THR A 79 -5.00 -15.75 12.95
C THR A 79 -6.11 -16.79 13.12
N LEU A 80 -6.88 -17.08 12.05
CA LEU A 80 -7.93 -18.10 12.08
C LEU A 80 -7.37 -19.51 12.35
N ALA A 81 -6.29 -19.91 11.66
CA ALA A 81 -5.64 -21.20 11.86
C ALA A 81 -5.03 -21.37 13.26
N SER A 82 -4.69 -20.27 13.93
CA SER A 82 -4.18 -20.30 15.31
C SER A 82 -5.28 -20.42 16.38
N GLY A 83 -6.57 -20.41 15.99
CA GLY A 83 -7.71 -20.43 16.91
C GLY A 83 -7.93 -19.12 17.67
N ARG A 84 -7.16 -18.06 17.37
CA ARG A 84 -7.26 -16.74 18.00
C ARG A 84 -8.30 -15.88 17.30
N ILE A 85 -9.56 -16.16 17.61
CA ILE A 85 -10.72 -15.47 17.02
C ILE A 85 -10.74 -13.99 17.37
N ASP A 86 -10.24 -13.63 18.56
CA ASP A 86 -10.02 -12.25 19.00
C ASP A 86 -9.13 -11.46 18.02
N LEU A 87 -7.99 -12.03 17.64
CA LEU A 87 -7.07 -11.42 16.68
C LEU A 87 -7.62 -11.45 15.26
N PHE A 88 -8.37 -12.49 14.89
CA PHE A 88 -9.02 -12.56 13.59
C PHE A 88 -10.05 -11.44 13.42
N ILE A 89 -10.92 -11.20 14.41
CA ILE A 89 -11.90 -10.11 14.37
C ILE A 89 -11.17 -8.76 14.28
N ALA A 90 -10.12 -8.55 15.07
CA ALA A 90 -9.32 -7.34 14.99
C ALA A 90 -8.69 -7.14 13.61
N ALA A 91 -8.15 -8.22 13.00
CA ALA A 91 -7.58 -8.20 11.67
C ALA A 91 -8.61 -7.93 10.56
N VAL A 92 -9.84 -8.47 10.69
CA VAL A 92 -10.95 -8.19 9.78
C VAL A 92 -11.39 -6.73 9.89
N VAL A 93 -11.50 -6.19 11.10
CA VAL A 93 -11.83 -4.77 11.28
C VAL A 93 -10.73 -3.91 10.66
N ALA A 94 -9.47 -4.14 11.01
CA ALA A 94 -8.32 -3.48 10.39
C ALA A 94 -8.23 -3.74 8.87
N ALA A 95 -8.97 -4.72 8.33
CA ALA A 95 -9.01 -4.95 6.91
C ALA A 95 -9.95 -4.00 6.15
N PHE A 96 -10.96 -3.46 6.81
CA PHE A 96 -11.92 -2.56 6.19
C PHE A 96 -11.65 -1.07 6.48
N PHE A 97 -10.76 -0.77 7.43
CA PHE A 97 -10.29 0.57 7.78
C PHE A 97 -8.86 0.82 7.27
#